data_AF-A0A8S3HVD6-F1
#
_entry.id   AF-A0A8S3HVD6-F1
#
_cell.length_a   1.000
_cell.length_b   1.000
_cell.length_c   1.000
_cell.angle_alpha   90.00
_cell.angle_beta   90.00
_cell.angle_gamma   90.00
#
_symmetry.space_group_name_H-M   'P 1'
#
loop_
_entity.id
_entity.type
_entity.pdbx_description
1 polymer ?
#
loop_
_entity_poly.entity_id
_entity_poly.type
_entity_poly.pdbx_seq_one_letter_code
_entity_poly.pdbx_strand_id
1 'polypeptide(L)'
;KQPKNIKTNWMCLNNNFLALPTKDCKRLIDRDFDQMNIEINQAEKKLKENIKKLYDAEKKPEICGFNLKSLSREERQEFDQLLEPYI
;
A
#
# COMPACT_ATOMS: atom_id res chain seq x y z
N LYS A 1 -37.27 -25.14 1.38
CA LYS A 1 -36.16 -24.18 1.17
C LYS A 1 -34.97 -24.99 0.66
N GLN A 2 -34.59 -24.87 -0.61
CA GLN A 2 -33.44 -25.61 -1.17
C GLN A 2 -32.14 -25.12 -0.51
N PRO A 3 -31.17 -25.99 -0.21
CA PRO A 3 -29.89 -25.56 0.33
C PRO A 3 -29.16 -24.78 -0.77
N LYS A 4 -28.78 -23.53 -0.48
CA LYS A 4 -27.93 -22.73 -1.37
C LYS A 4 -26.66 -23.55 -1.62
N ASN A 5 -26.38 -23.91 -2.87
CA ASN A 5 -25.15 -24.60 -3.25
C ASN A 5 -23.97 -23.65 -2.97
N ILE A 6 -23.30 -23.84 -1.83
CA ILE A 6 -22.15 -23.02 -1.44
C ILE A 6 -20.95 -23.53 -2.22
N LYS A 7 -20.49 -22.75 -3.21
CA LYS A 7 -19.25 -23.04 -3.93
C LYS A 7 -18.07 -22.97 -2.95
N THR A 8 -17.35 -24.07 -2.82
CA THR A 8 -16.14 -24.20 -2.01
C THR A 8 -14.90 -24.22 -2.90
N ASN A 9 -13.82 -23.64 -2.42
CA ASN A 9 -12.51 -23.66 -3.06
C ASN A 9 -11.47 -24.22 -2.08
N TRP A 10 -10.42 -24.82 -2.61
CA TRP A 10 -9.27 -25.27 -1.81
C TRP A 10 -8.29 -24.12 -1.64
N MET A 11 -7.93 -23.84 -0.39
CA MET A 11 -6.92 -22.85 -0.02
C MET A 11 -5.74 -23.56 0.64
N CYS A 12 -4.52 -23.25 0.20
CA CYS A 12 -3.31 -23.76 0.81
C CYS A 12 -2.92 -22.84 1.98
N LEU A 13 -2.78 -23.42 3.17
CA LEU A 13 -2.33 -22.75 4.38
C LEU A 13 -1.19 -23.59 4.96
N ASN A 14 0.03 -23.09 4.86
CA ASN A 14 1.26 -23.82 5.15
C ASN A 14 1.35 -25.12 4.32
N ASN A 15 1.38 -26.28 4.98
CA ASN A 15 1.45 -27.59 4.33
C ASN A 15 0.09 -28.29 4.24
N ASN A 16 -1.01 -27.58 4.55
CA ASN A 16 -2.35 -28.14 4.59
C ASN A 16 -3.27 -27.46 3.56
N PHE A 17 -4.20 -28.23 3.00
CA PHE A 17 -5.24 -27.72 2.11
C PHE A 17 -6.58 -27.74 2.82
N LEU A 18 -7.23 -26.58 2.93
CA LEU A 18 -8.54 -26.44 3.53
C LEU A 18 -9.58 -26.11 2.45
N ALA A 19 -10.68 -26.85 2.42
CA ALA A 19 -11.84 -26.50 1.61
C ALA A 19 -12.68 -25.45 2.35
N LEU A 20 -12.70 -24.23 1.84
CA LEU A 20 -13.42 -23.10 2.43
C LEU A 20 -14.43 -22.54 1.41
N PRO A 21 -15.54 -21.94 1.87
CA PRO A 21 -16.43 -21.21 0.98
C PRO A 21 -15.68 -20.11 0.22
N THR A 22 -15.96 -19.92 -1.07
CA THR A 22 -15.27 -18.92 -1.91
C THR A 22 -15.26 -17.51 -1.31
N LYS A 23 -16.33 -17.13 -0.60
CA LYS A 23 -16.44 -15.82 0.08
C LYS A 23 -15.41 -15.67 1.20
N ASP A 24 -15.20 -16.72 1.97
CA ASP A 24 -14.24 -16.71 3.07
C ASP A 24 -12.80 -16.73 2.54
N CYS A 25 -12.51 -17.52 1.49
CA CYS A 25 -11.22 -17.46 0.80
C CYS A 25 -10.88 -16.04 0.35
N LYS A 26 -11.82 -15.36 -0.32
CA LYS A 26 -11.61 -14.01 -0.82
C LYS A 26 -11.33 -13.03 0.33
N ARG A 27 -12.13 -13.08 1.39
CA ARG A 27 -11.93 -12.23 2.57
C ARG A 27 -10.56 -12.44 3.23
N LEU A 28 -10.08 -13.68 3.30
CA LEU A 28 -8.78 -13.99 3.88
C LEU A 28 -7.66 -13.40 3.02
N ILE A 29 -7.71 -13.63 1.71
CA ILE A 29 -6.74 -13.08 0.76
C ILE A 29 -6.73 -11.54 0.81
N ASP A 30 -7.89 -10.90 0.75
CA ASP A 30 -8.02 -9.43 0.78
C ASP A 30 -7.39 -8.86 2.08
N ARG A 31 -7.67 -9.49 3.23
CA ARG A 31 -7.08 -9.10 4.51
C ARG A 31 -5.56 -9.24 4.52
N ASP A 32 -5.03 -10.34 4.00
CA ASP A 32 -3.59 -10.58 3.97
C ASP A 32 -2.90 -9.54 3.08
N PHE A 33 -3.51 -9.19 1.94
CA PHE A 33 -3.04 -8.09 1.10
C PHE A 33 -3.04 -6.74 1.81
N ASP A 34 -4.11 -6.40 2.54
CA ASP A 34 -4.18 -5.15 3.30
C ASP A 34 -3.11 -5.08 4.37
N GLN A 35 -2.89 -6.17 5.10
CA GLN A 35 -1.86 -6.25 6.14
C GLN A 35 -0.45 -6.10 5.55
N MET A 36 -0.15 -6.79 4.44
CA MET A 36 1.13 -6.64 3.73
C MET A 36 1.36 -5.19 3.28
N ASN A 37 0.33 -4.52 2.76
CA ASN A 37 0.44 -3.12 2.37
C ASN A 37 0.77 -2.20 3.56
N ILE A 38 0.17 -2.45 4.73
CA ILE A 38 0.47 -1.69 5.94
C ILE A 38 1.94 -1.91 6.35
N GLU A 39 2.40 -3.15 6.34
CA GLU A 39 3.77 -3.49 6.71
C GLU A 39 4.82 -2.88 5.77
N ILE A 40 4.57 -2.91 4.45
CA ILE A 40 5.42 -2.26 3.46
C ILE A 40 5.54 -0.76 3.76
N ASN A 41 4.41 -0.08 3.95
CA ASN A 41 4.40 1.36 4.24
C ASN A 41 5.15 1.70 5.55
N GLN A 42 5.00 0.87 6.58
CA GLN A 42 5.72 1.04 7.84
C GLN A 42 7.23 0.82 7.66
N ALA A 43 7.62 -0.20 6.91
CA ALA A 43 9.02 -0.49 6.62
C ALA A 43 9.67 0.66 5.84
N GLU A 44 8.99 1.18 4.81
CA GLU A 44 9.45 2.34 4.05
C GLU A 44 9.60 3.58 4.93
N LYS A 45 8.62 3.87 5.78
CA LYS A 45 8.68 5.00 6.72
C LYS A 45 9.88 4.89 7.64
N LYS A 46 10.08 3.72 8.26
CA LYS A 46 11.21 3.46 9.16
C LYS A 46 12.55 3.59 8.44
N LEU A 47 12.63 3.11 7.20
CA LEU A 47 13.83 3.24 6.39
C LEU A 47 14.15 4.72 6.10
N LYS A 48 13.15 5.52 5.70
CA LYS A 48 13.33 6.97 5.47
C LYS A 48 13.79 7.70 6.73
N GLU A 49 13.20 7.39 7.89
CA GLU A 49 13.60 7.97 9.17
C GLU A 49 15.05 7.63 9.54
N ASN A 50 15.47 6.38 9.32
CA ASN A 50 16.84 5.95 9.60
C ASN A 50 17.85 6.62 8.65
N ILE A 51 17.51 6.71 7.36
CA ILE A 51 18.33 7.42 6.37
C ILE A 51 18.47 8.90 6.75
N LYS A 52 17.39 9.56 7.17
CA LYS A 52 17.44 10.96 7.62
C LYS A 52 18.41 11.13 8.79
N LYS A 53 18.29 10.29 9.83
CA LYS A 53 19.19 10.32 10.99
C LYS A 53 20.66 10.13 10.62
N LEU A 54 20.96 9.26 9.64
CA LEU A 54 22.31 9.06 9.15
C LEU A 54 22.84 10.29 8.43
N TYR A 55 22.05 10.91 7.57
CA TYR A 55 22.45 12.14 6.86
C TYR A 55 22.71 13.31 7.82
N ASP A 56 21.86 13.45 8.84
CA ASP A 56 22.04 14.45 9.91
C ASP A 56 23.36 14.21 10.67
N ALA A 57 23.68 12.95 10.99
CA ALA A 57 24.92 12.58 11.66
C ALA A 57 26.17 12.82 10.78
N GLU A 58 26.04 12.63 9.47
CA GLU A 58 27.11 12.87 8.49
C GLU A 58 27.21 14.35 8.05
N LYS A 59 26.35 15.25 8.59
CA LYS A 59 26.22 16.66 8.18
C LYS A 59 26.03 16.84 6.67
N LYS A 60 25.36 15.87 6.03
CA LYS A 60 25.00 15.95 4.62
C LYS A 60 23.73 16.80 4.43
N PRO A 61 23.55 17.43 3.27
CA PRO A 61 22.32 18.18 2.99
C PRO A 61 21.08 17.28 3.12
N GLU A 62 19.97 17.83 3.58
CA GLU A 62 18.70 17.08 3.71
C GLU A 62 18.31 16.45 2.37
N ILE A 63 17.79 15.22 2.43
CA ILE A 63 17.44 14.50 1.21
C ILE A 63 16.09 14.98 0.70
N CYS A 64 16.13 15.84 -0.31
CA CYS A 64 14.96 16.26 -1.06
C CYS A 64 14.54 15.16 -2.05
N GLY A 65 13.24 14.87 -2.15
CA GLY A 65 12.68 14.03 -3.22
C GLY A 65 12.08 12.67 -2.81
N PHE A 66 12.33 12.17 -1.61
CA PHE A 66 11.76 10.87 -1.16
C PHE A 66 10.23 10.88 -0.89
N ASN A 67 9.62 12.06 -0.83
CA ASN A 67 8.18 12.24 -0.63
C ASN A 67 7.47 12.76 -1.88
N LEU A 68 8.09 12.66 -3.05
CA LEU A 68 7.42 12.99 -4.32
C LEU A 68 6.33 11.94 -4.58
N LYS A 69 5.08 12.35 -4.40
CA LYS A 69 3.92 11.63 -4.90
C LYS A 69 3.57 12.20 -6.26
N SER A 70 3.11 11.36 -7.18
CA SER A 70 2.49 11.85 -8.41
C SER A 70 1.29 12.71 -8.02
N LEU A 71 1.20 13.92 -8.58
CA LEU A 71 0.01 14.76 -8.43
C LEU A 71 -1.23 13.99 -8.90
N SER A 72 -2.31 14.06 -8.13
CA SER A 72 -3.62 13.61 -8.59
C SER A 72 -4.08 14.46 -9.79
N ARG A 73 -5.11 13.99 -10.51
CA ARG A 73 -5.62 14.74 -11.65
C ARG A 73 -6.18 16.10 -11.23
N GLU A 74 -6.82 16.13 -10.06
CA GLU A 74 -7.38 17.32 -9.44
C GLU A 74 -6.25 18.28 -9.00
N GLU A 75 -5.25 17.78 -8.27
CA GLU A 75 -4.09 18.58 -7.83
C GLU A 75 -3.32 19.16 -9.02
N ARG A 76 -3.24 18.43 -10.14
CA ARG A 76 -2.61 18.90 -11.37
C ARG A 76 -3.40 20.03 -12.03
N GLN A 77 -4.72 19.94 -12.08
CA GLN A 77 -5.56 21.01 -12.63
C GLN A 77 -5.50 22.28 -11.80
N GLU A 78 -5.49 22.15 -10.47
CA GLU A 78 -5.31 23.28 -9.56
C GLU A 78 -3.93 23.92 -9.74
N PHE A 79 -2.88 23.10 -9.86
CA PHE A 79 -1.53 23.56 -10.12
C PHE A 79 -1.40 24.31 -11.46
N ASP A 80 -2.00 23.79 -12.52
CA ASP A 80 -1.99 24.43 -13.84
C ASP A 80 -2.68 25.81 -13.79
N GLN A 81 -3.84 25.92 -13.12
CA GLN A 81 -4.55 27.21 -12.92
C GLN A 81 -3.75 28.23 -12.10
N LEU A 82 -2.96 27.77 -11.12
CA LEU A 82 -2.12 28.62 -10.28
C LEU A 82 -0.88 29.15 -11.03
N LEU A 83 -0.43 28.45 -12.06
CA LEU A 83 0.71 28.82 -12.89
C LEU A 83 0.35 29.70 -14.09
N GLU A 84 -0.91 29.69 -14.57
CA GLU A 84 -1.35 30.56 -15.66
C GLU A 84 -1.01 32.05 -15.50
N PRO A 85 -0.98 32.66 -14.29
CA PRO A 85 -0.59 34.06 -14.12
C PRO A 85 0.92 34.34 -14.20
N TYR A 86 1.75 33.29 -14.19
CA TYR A 86 3.23 33.39 -14.09
C TYR A 86 3.97 32.87 -15.34
N ILE A 87 3.23 32.42 -16.36
CA ILE A 87 3.73 32.03 -17.70
C ILE A 87 3.24 33.06 -18.72
#